data_AF-A0A835RU84-F1
#
_entry.id   AF-A0A835RU84-F1
#
_cell.length_a   1.000
_cell.length_b   1.000
_cell.length_c   1.000
_cell.angle_alpha   90.00
_cell.angle_beta   90.00
_cell.angle_gamma   90.00
#
_symmetry.space_group_name_H-M   'P 1'
#
loop_
_entity.id
_entity.type
_entity.pdbx_description
1 polymer ?
#
loop_
_entity_poly.entity_id
_entity_poly.type
_entity_poly.pdbx_seq_one_letter_code
_entity_poly.pdbx_strand_id
1 'polypeptide(L)'
;MGDLIDPAGWLEWNGNFALDTLYYGEYMNYGPGAGVGRRVKWAGYRVITVEEEANKFTVAKFIYGSSWLPSTGVAFVAGLSV
;
A
#
# COMPACT_ATOMS: atom_id res chain seq x y z
N MET A 1 8.32 7.67 4.68
CA MET A 1 7.68 7.46 5.98
C MET A 1 8.55 8.01 7.10
N GLY A 2 8.00 8.94 7.89
CA GLY A 2 8.70 9.52 9.04
C GLY A 2 8.79 8.56 10.23
N ASP A 3 9.62 8.89 11.22
CA ASP A 3 9.84 8.13 12.45
C ASP A 3 8.65 8.16 13.42
N LEU A 4 7.67 9.04 13.18
CA LEU A 4 6.39 9.06 13.90
C LEU A 4 5.58 7.76 13.76
N ILE A 5 5.87 6.96 12.72
CA ILE A 5 5.16 5.70 12.47
C ILE A 5 5.61 4.67 13.50
N ASP A 6 4.66 4.18 14.30
CA ASP A 6 4.92 3.10 15.25
C ASP A 6 5.50 1.88 14.51
N PRO A 7 6.52 1.20 15.04
CA PRO A 7 7.10 0.02 14.41
C PRO A 7 6.09 -1.09 14.06
N ALA A 8 5.00 -1.22 14.82
CA ALA A 8 3.89 -2.14 14.52
C ALA A 8 3.16 -1.77 13.22
N GLY A 9 3.14 -0.49 12.85
CA GLY A 9 2.61 0.08 11.59
C GLY A 9 1.09 0.23 11.55
N TRP A 10 0.36 -0.79 11.98
CA TRP A 10 -1.10 -0.84 11.94
C TRP A 10 -1.68 -1.12 13.32
N LEU A 11 -2.90 -0.67 13.57
CA LEU A 11 -3.60 -0.80 14.86
C LEU A 11 -4.90 -1.56 14.68
N GLU A 12 -5.21 -2.47 15.61
CA GLU A 12 -6.48 -3.19 15.62
C GLU A 12 -7.65 -2.21 15.74
N TRP A 13 -8.75 -2.51 15.03
CA TRP A 13 -9.99 -1.77 15.22
C TRP A 13 -10.68 -2.16 16.53
N ASN A 14 -10.94 -3.45 16.72
CA ASN A 14 -11.57 -4.01 17.92
C ASN A 14 -11.17 -5.49 18.06
N GLY A 15 -10.22 -5.77 18.95
CA GLY A 15 -9.72 -7.12 19.17
C GLY A 15 -9.22 -7.77 17.87
N ASN A 16 -9.72 -8.95 17.56
CA ASN A 16 -9.32 -9.72 16.38
C ASN A 16 -10.21 -9.48 15.13
N PHE A 17 -11.08 -8.48 15.15
CA PHE A 17 -11.96 -8.21 14.01
C PHE A 17 -11.16 -7.94 12.73
N ALA A 18 -11.46 -8.70 11.68
CA ALA A 18 -10.92 -8.58 10.32
C ALA A 18 -9.41 -8.81 10.16
N LEU A 19 -8.65 -9.15 11.21
CA LEU A 19 -7.19 -9.30 11.10
C LEU A 19 -6.77 -10.39 10.08
N ASP A 20 -7.63 -11.40 9.90
CA ASP A 20 -7.41 -12.48 8.94
C ASP A 20 -7.95 -12.20 7.53
N THR A 21 -8.82 -11.18 7.37
CA THR A 21 -9.54 -10.92 6.11
C THR A 21 -9.19 -9.59 5.46
N LEU A 22 -8.58 -8.66 6.20
CA LEU A 22 -8.13 -7.37 5.67
C LEU A 22 -7.00 -7.53 4.63
N TYR A 23 -6.74 -6.46 3.87
CA TYR A 23 -5.58 -6.36 2.98
C TYR A 23 -4.85 -5.06 3.29
N TYR A 24 -3.74 -5.14 4.03
CA TYR A 24 -2.79 -4.04 4.22
C TYR A 24 -1.46 -4.40 3.58
N GLY A 25 -1.00 -3.57 2.66
CA GLY A 25 0.21 -3.80 1.88
C GLY A 25 1.20 -2.65 1.98
N GLU A 26 2.48 -2.96 2.20
CA GLU A 26 3.59 -2.01 2.06
C GLU A 26 4.50 -2.44 0.90
N TYR A 27 4.78 -1.53 -0.03
CA TYR A 27 5.64 -1.77 -1.20
C TYR A 27 6.63 -0.62 -1.36
N MET A 28 7.94 -0.91 -1.33
CA MET A 28 9.02 0.04 -1.64
C MET A 28 8.94 1.40 -0.90
N ASN A 29 8.38 1.43 0.30
CA ASN A 29 8.40 2.61 1.16
C ASN A 29 9.83 2.91 1.63
N TYR A 30 10.17 4.19 1.77
CA TYR A 30 11.48 4.64 2.25
C TYR A 30 11.38 5.59 3.44
N GLY A 31 12.48 5.81 4.14
CA GLY A 31 12.58 6.70 5.31
C GLY A 31 12.59 5.96 6.66
N PRO A 32 12.82 6.69 7.78
CA PRO A 32 13.09 6.08 9.08
C PRO A 32 11.95 5.20 9.63
N GLY A 33 10.69 5.47 9.27
CA GLY A 33 9.54 4.66 9.69
C GLY A 33 9.16 3.53 8.72
N ALA A 34 9.86 3.36 7.60
CA ALA A 34 9.51 2.38 6.57
C ALA A 34 9.99 0.94 6.89
N GLY A 35 10.74 0.75 7.97
CA GLY A 35 11.24 -0.57 8.35
C GLY A 35 10.11 -1.54 8.70
N VAL A 36 9.99 -2.63 7.94
CA VAL A 36 8.90 -3.61 8.09
C VAL A 36 9.18 -4.71 9.13
N GLY A 37 10.41 -4.81 9.65
CA GLY A 37 10.84 -5.93 10.50
C GLY A 37 10.14 -6.05 11.86
N ARG A 38 9.37 -5.05 12.29
CA ARG A 38 8.62 -5.03 13.56
C ARG A 38 7.11 -4.86 13.37
N ARG A 39 6.63 -4.99 12.14
CA ARG A 39 5.21 -4.86 11.81
C ARG A 39 4.39 -5.99 12.43
N VAL A 40 3.09 -5.73 12.59
CA VAL A 40 2.11 -6.73 13.00
C VAL A 40 2.18 -7.99 12.13
N LYS A 41 1.82 -9.15 12.70
CA LYS A 41 1.87 -10.46 12.02
C LYS A 41 0.49 -10.96 11.56
N TRP A 42 -0.47 -10.07 11.40
CA TRP A 42 -1.83 -10.42 10.99
C TRP A 42 -1.81 -11.07 9.61
N ALA A 43 -2.66 -12.07 9.36
CA ALA A 43 -2.70 -12.75 8.06
C ALA A 43 -3.11 -11.80 6.91
N GLY A 44 -3.83 -10.71 7.21
CA GLY A 44 -4.17 -9.67 6.26
C GLY A 44 -3.05 -8.65 5.94
N TYR A 45 -1.96 -8.62 6.72
CA TYR A 45 -0.82 -7.72 6.48
C TYR A 45 0.22 -8.37 5.56
N ARG A 46 0.77 -7.58 4.63
CA ARG A 46 1.68 -8.03 3.57
C ARG A 46 2.82 -7.04 3.36
N VAL A 47 4.06 -7.53 3.40
CA VAL A 47 5.17 -6.87 2.73
C VAL A 47 5.14 -7.32 1.28
N ILE A 48 4.80 -6.41 0.38
CA ILE A 48 4.71 -6.72 -1.05
C ILE A 48 6.14 -6.68 -1.60
N THR A 49 6.59 -7.80 -2.17
CA THR A 49 7.91 -7.91 -2.82
C THR A 49 7.82 -8.15 -4.32
N VAL A 50 6.61 -8.43 -4.82
CA VAL A 50 6.35 -8.76 -6.22
C VAL A 50 5.69 -7.57 -6.88
N GLU A 51 6.30 -7.06 -7.95
CA GLU A 51 5.83 -5.85 -8.63
C GLU A 51 4.42 -6.04 -9.22
N GLU A 52 4.09 -7.23 -9.72
CA GLU A 52 2.78 -7.56 -10.25
C GLU A 52 1.66 -7.43 -9.21
N GLU A 53 1.96 -7.64 -7.93
CA GLU A 53 1.00 -7.43 -6.85
C GLU A 53 0.78 -5.94 -6.60
N ALA A 54 1.86 -5.15 -6.50
CA ALA A 54 1.78 -3.70 -6.34
C ALA A 54 1.09 -3.02 -7.54
N ASN A 55 1.34 -3.52 -8.75
CA ASN A 55 0.77 -3.00 -10.00
C ASN A 55 -0.77 -3.00 -10.01
N LYS A 56 -1.42 -3.92 -9.28
CA LYS A 56 -2.89 -3.99 -9.16
C LYS A 56 -3.49 -2.71 -8.56
N PHE A 57 -2.72 -1.99 -7.75
CA PHE A 57 -3.15 -0.78 -7.03
C PHE A 57 -2.75 0.52 -7.75
N THR A 58 -2.19 0.44 -8.96
CA THR A 58 -1.85 1.62 -9.77
C THR A 58 -3.07 2.26 -10.42
N VAL A 59 -2.93 3.50 -10.86
CA VAL A 59 -3.99 4.26 -11.55
C VAL A 59 -4.54 3.52 -12.77
N ALA A 60 -3.66 2.93 -13.59
CA ALA A 60 -4.06 2.22 -14.81
C ALA A 60 -4.83 0.93 -14.53
N LYS A 61 -4.55 0.24 -13.41
CA LYS A 61 -5.14 -1.07 -13.10
C LYS A 61 -6.34 -0.99 -12.16
N PHE A 62 -6.28 -0.16 -11.13
CA PHE A 62 -7.31 -0.12 -10.10
C PHE A 62 -8.55 0.69 -10.53
N ILE A 63 -8.33 1.82 -11.18
CA ILE A 63 -9.41 2.76 -11.56
C ILE A 63 -9.50 2.99 -13.08
N TYR A 64 -8.76 2.21 -13.86
CA TYR A 64 -8.68 2.35 -15.32
C TYR A 64 -8.37 3.79 -15.77
N GLY A 65 -7.57 4.52 -14.99
CA GLY A 65 -7.43 5.97 -15.10
C GLY A 65 -6.99 6.47 -16.47
N SER A 66 -6.23 5.66 -17.22
CA SER A 66 -5.78 6.02 -18.58
C SER A 66 -6.91 6.25 -19.58
N SER A 67 -8.14 5.77 -19.32
CA SER A 67 -9.29 5.99 -20.20
C SER A 67 -10.00 7.33 -19.99
N TRP A 68 -9.85 7.96 -18.82
CA TRP A 68 -10.68 9.11 -18.44
C TRP A 68 -9.92 10.27 -17.81
N LEU A 69 -8.78 10.04 -17.14
CA LEU A 69 -7.98 11.12 -16.57
C LEU A 69 -7.40 12.09 -17.61
N PRO A 70 -6.95 11.67 -18.82
CA PRO A 70 -6.39 12.60 -19.79
C PRO A 70 -7.34 13.74 -20.20
N SER A 71 -8.66 13.51 -20.23
CA SER A 71 -9.64 14.54 -20.60
C SER A 71 -9.87 15.58 -19.50
N THR A 72 -9.45 15.29 -18.26
CA THR A 72 -9.58 16.22 -17.13
C THR A 72 -8.46 17.27 -17.10
N GLY A 73 -7.35 17.02 -17.81
CA GLY A 73 -6.16 17.88 -17.79
C GLY A 73 -5.28 17.74 -16.53
N VAL A 74 -5.63 16.86 -15.59
CA VAL A 74 -4.80 16.61 -14.40
C VAL A 74 -3.55 15.80 -14.77
N ALA A 75 -2.41 16.13 -14.17
CA ALA A 75 -1.21 15.30 -14.26
C ALA A 75 -1.38 14.03 -13.41
N PHE A 76 -1.00 12.87 -13.94
CA PHE A 76 -1.05 11.61 -13.22
C PHE A 76 0.06 10.65 -13.68
N VAL A 77 0.41 9.70 -12.82
CA VAL A 77 1.27 8.57 -13.17
C VAL A 77 0.40 7.32 -13.29
N ALA A 78 0.44 6.67 -14.45
CA ALA A 78 -0.44 5.54 -14.75
C ALA A 78 -0.04 4.24 -14.02
N GLY A 79 1.26 3.99 -13.88
CA GLY A 79 1.81 2.74 -13.32
C GLY A 79 2.70 2.99 -12.10
N LEU A 80 3.51 2.00 -11.73
CA LEU A 80 4.58 2.19 -10.76
C LEU A 80 5.66 3.08 -11.38
N SER A 81 6.04 4.14 -10.68
CA SER A 81 7.19 4.97 -11.06
C SER A 81 8.44 4.34 -10.47
N VAL A 82 9.34 3.87 -11.32
CA VAL A 82 10.74 3.62 -10.96
C VAL A 82 11.55 4.89 -11.05
#